data_AF-A0AAU4QIV1-F1
#
_entry.id   AF-A0AAU4QIV1-F1
#
_cell.length_a   1.000
_cell.length_b   1.000
_cell.length_c   1.000
_cell.angle_alpha   90.00
_cell.angle_beta   90.00
_cell.angle_gamma   90.00
#
_symmetry.space_group_name_H-M   'P 1'
#
loop_
_entity.id
_entity.type
_entity.pdbx_description
1 polymer ?
#
loop_
_entity_poly.entity_id
_entity_poly.type
_entity_poly.pdbx_seq_one_letter_code
_entity_poly.pdbx_strand_id
1 'polypeptide(L)'
;MPSFEVLYQAAALCLTYPDDDFRARLPLLREAAPQLREFTDHAALTSPEELAAHYVEVFDFKNRHSLYLSWWRDGDTRRRGMSLLRFKDLYRAHGLEFTGEELPDFLPAVLEFAARTGDTDLLLEHRDCLEELRARLTDFGTPYASVLDAVCVTLPTAQPGARP
;
A
#
# COMPACT_ATOMS: atom_id res chain seq x y z
N MET A 1 4.82 5.88 -20.16
CA MET A 1 5.42 5.80 -18.82
C MET A 1 5.87 4.36 -18.61
N PRO A 2 7.03 4.08 -18.01
CA PRO A 2 7.35 2.70 -17.64
C PRO A 2 6.20 2.17 -16.79
N SER A 3 5.61 1.03 -17.16
CA SER A 3 4.47 0.48 -16.43
C SER A 3 4.98 -0.09 -15.11
N PHE A 4 4.56 0.53 -14.00
CA PHE A 4 4.87 0.07 -12.65
C PHE A 4 3.86 -0.97 -12.14
N GLU A 5 3.05 -1.54 -13.03
CA GLU A 5 1.97 -2.47 -12.72
C GLU A 5 2.44 -3.66 -11.87
N VAL A 6 3.54 -4.29 -12.28
CA VAL A 6 4.14 -5.43 -11.55
C VAL A 6 4.62 -5.00 -10.17
N LEU A 7 5.22 -3.81 -10.06
CA LEU A 7 5.69 -3.27 -8.78
C LEU A 7 4.50 -2.99 -7.85
N TYR A 8 3.43 -2.37 -8.34
CA TYR A 8 2.25 -2.09 -7.53
C TYR A 8 1.55 -3.37 -7.07
N GLN A 9 1.41 -4.37 -7.96
CA GLN A 9 0.84 -5.66 -7.56
C GLN A 9 1.71 -6.38 -6.53
N ALA A 10 3.04 -6.35 -6.70
CA ALA A 10 3.96 -6.96 -5.76
C ALA A 10 3.95 -6.23 -4.41
N ALA A 11 3.94 -4.89 -4.42
CA ALA A 11 3.86 -4.08 -3.22
C ALA A 11 2.54 -4.29 -2.47
N ALA A 12 1.42 -4.45 -3.18
CA ALA A 12 0.14 -4.81 -2.58
C ALA A 12 0.26 -6.12 -1.78
N LEU A 13 0.82 -7.17 -2.37
CA LEU A 13 1.04 -8.47 -1.71
C LEU A 13 2.03 -8.39 -0.54
N CYS A 14 3.06 -7.55 -0.63
CA CYS A 14 4.00 -7.33 0.47
C CYS A 14 3.40 -6.56 1.67
N LEU A 15 2.28 -5.87 1.47
CA LEU A 15 1.59 -5.07 2.48
C LEU A 15 0.28 -5.71 2.96
N THR A 16 -0.02 -6.94 2.54
CA THR A 16 -1.09 -7.77 3.10
C THR A 16 -0.55 -8.71 4.17
N TYR A 17 -1.45 -9.27 4.98
CA TYR A 17 -1.08 -10.26 5.99
C TYR A 17 -0.29 -11.43 5.33
N PRO A 18 0.87 -11.81 5.88
CA PRO A 18 1.79 -12.77 5.24
C PRO A 18 1.34 -14.22 5.50
N ASP A 19 0.29 -14.64 4.82
CA ASP A 19 -0.24 -16.01 4.88
C ASP A 19 0.56 -17.02 4.02
N ASP A 20 0.06 -18.26 3.95
CA ASP A 20 0.67 -19.33 3.16
C ASP A 20 0.71 -19.01 1.66
N ASP A 21 -0.27 -18.26 1.12
CA ASP A 21 -0.31 -17.86 -0.28
C ASP A 21 0.76 -16.80 -0.59
N PHE A 22 0.93 -15.79 0.30
CA PHE A 22 2.06 -14.87 0.23
C PHE A 22 3.39 -15.62 0.24
N ARG A 23 3.55 -16.60 1.14
CA ARG A 23 4.78 -17.39 1.26
C ARG A 23 5.08 -18.19 0.00
N ALA A 24 4.05 -18.79 -0.62
CA ALA A 24 4.19 -19.53 -1.87
C ALA A 24 4.60 -18.61 -3.04
N ARG A 25 4.16 -17.35 -3.04
CA ARG A 25 4.47 -16.35 -4.08
C ARG A 25 5.80 -15.64 -3.89
N LEU A 26 6.42 -15.74 -2.72
CA LEU A 26 7.63 -15.00 -2.37
C LEU A 26 8.79 -15.13 -3.39
N PRO A 27 9.12 -16.33 -3.92
CA PRO A 27 10.14 -16.46 -4.96
C PRO A 27 9.81 -15.65 -6.23
N LEU A 28 8.54 -15.66 -6.65
CA LEU A 28 8.08 -14.90 -7.82
C LEU A 28 8.16 -13.39 -7.57
N LEU A 29 7.77 -12.92 -6.38
CA LEU A 29 7.85 -11.50 -6.01
C LEU A 29 9.29 -10.98 -6.07
N ARG A 30 10.26 -11.78 -5.60
CA ARG A 30 11.70 -11.45 -5.63
C ARG A 30 12.26 -11.28 -7.04
N GLU A 31 11.74 -12.04 -7.99
CA GLU A 31 12.14 -11.99 -9.40
C GLU A 31 11.43 -10.87 -10.16
N ALA A 32 10.12 -10.74 -9.97
CA ALA A 32 9.26 -9.82 -10.72
C ALA A 32 9.42 -8.36 -10.30
N ALA A 33 9.71 -8.10 -9.02
CA ALA A 33 9.89 -6.75 -8.48
C ALA A 33 11.22 -6.62 -7.72
N PRO A 34 12.37 -6.52 -8.41
CA PRO A 34 13.68 -6.37 -7.78
C PRO A 34 13.80 -5.16 -6.83
N GLN A 35 12.95 -4.15 -7.01
CA GLN A 35 12.84 -2.97 -6.14
C GLN A 35 12.37 -3.33 -4.72
N LEU A 36 11.66 -4.46 -4.55
CA LEU A 36 11.17 -4.96 -3.26
C LEU A 36 12.07 -6.03 -2.66
N ARG A 37 13.30 -6.18 -3.18
CA ARG A 37 14.23 -7.24 -2.76
C ARG A 37 14.57 -7.17 -1.27
N GLU A 38 14.70 -5.99 -0.70
CA GLU A 38 15.00 -5.83 0.73
C GLU A 38 13.93 -6.48 1.61
N PHE A 39 12.65 -6.11 1.41
CA PHE A 39 11.54 -6.74 2.11
C PHE A 39 11.43 -8.24 1.82
N THR A 40 11.54 -8.64 0.55
CA THR A 40 11.34 -10.04 0.16
C THR A 40 12.52 -10.97 0.55
N ASP A 41 13.73 -10.42 0.73
CA ASP A 41 14.86 -11.11 1.35
C ASP A 41 14.64 -11.28 2.85
N HIS A 42 14.22 -10.23 3.54
CA HIS A 42 13.83 -10.32 4.94
C HIS A 42 12.73 -11.37 5.17
N ALA A 43 11.62 -11.28 4.42
CA ALA A 43 10.50 -12.21 4.54
C ALA A 43 10.88 -13.67 4.25
N ALA A 44 11.90 -13.93 3.42
CA ALA A 44 12.35 -15.28 3.10
C ALA A 44 13.20 -15.90 4.22
N LEU A 45 13.91 -15.06 4.98
CA LEU A 45 14.76 -15.45 6.11
C LEU A 45 13.99 -15.54 7.44
N THR A 46 12.85 -14.86 7.54
CA THR A 46 11.98 -14.87 8.72
C THR A 46 11.02 -16.06 8.69
N SER A 47 10.75 -16.66 9.85
CA SER A 47 9.74 -17.72 9.94
C SER A 47 8.33 -17.16 9.67
N PRO A 48 7.38 -17.96 9.14
CA PRO A 48 6.02 -17.49 8.88
C PRO A 48 5.35 -16.88 10.12
N GLU A 49 5.52 -17.50 11.28
CA GLU A 49 4.93 -17.08 12.55
C GLU A 49 5.51 -15.75 13.02
N GLU A 50 6.83 -15.57 12.91
CA GLU A 50 7.51 -14.31 13.26
C GLU A 50 7.11 -13.18 12.31
N LEU A 51 7.03 -13.46 11.00
CA LEU A 51 6.65 -12.46 10.00
C LEU A 51 5.20 -12.01 10.20
N ALA A 52 4.30 -12.95 10.49
CA ALA A 52 2.90 -12.66 10.82
C ALA A 52 2.76 -11.87 12.12
N ALA A 53 3.51 -12.25 13.17
CA ALA A 53 3.53 -11.51 14.43
C ALA A 53 4.04 -10.07 14.24
N HIS A 54 5.11 -9.91 13.46
CA HIS A 54 5.67 -8.61 13.12
C HIS A 54 4.71 -7.77 12.27
N TYR A 55 3.98 -8.37 11.33
CA TYR A 55 2.93 -7.67 10.58
C TYR A 55 1.86 -7.08 11.53
N VAL A 56 1.37 -7.88 12.46
CA VAL A 56 0.39 -7.43 13.46
C VAL A 56 1.01 -6.34 14.35
N GLU A 57 2.24 -6.52 14.85
CA GLU A 57 2.92 -5.50 15.64
C GLU A 57 3.01 -4.14 14.93
N VAL A 58 3.32 -4.15 13.63
CA VAL A 58 3.47 -2.94 12.83
C VAL A 58 2.13 -2.29 12.51
N PHE A 59 1.16 -3.07 12.04
CA PHE A 59 -0.06 -2.55 11.40
C PHE A 59 -1.32 -2.62 12.29
N ASP A 60 -1.30 -3.30 13.43
CA ASP A 60 -2.46 -3.40 14.33
C ASP A 60 -2.76 -2.09 15.09
N PHE A 61 -3.99 -2.02 15.61
CA PHE A 61 -4.87 -0.91 16.01
C PHE A 61 -4.35 0.14 17.02
N LYS A 62 -3.06 0.50 17.02
CA LYS A 62 -2.54 1.67 17.74
C LYS A 62 -2.34 2.91 16.87
N ASN A 63 -2.91 2.94 15.66
CA ASN A 63 -2.99 4.12 14.78
C ASN A 63 -1.65 4.69 14.30
N ARG A 64 -0.52 4.05 14.60
CA ARG A 64 0.80 4.61 14.26
C ARG A 64 1.19 4.36 12.81
N HIS A 65 0.75 3.25 12.21
CA HIS A 65 1.10 2.85 10.84
C HIS A 65 -0.11 2.33 10.03
N SER A 66 -1.30 2.89 10.22
CA SER A 66 -2.50 2.42 9.53
C SER A 66 -2.34 2.37 8.00
N LEU A 67 -2.74 1.26 7.37
CA LEU A 67 -2.76 1.11 5.91
C LEU A 67 -4.04 1.67 5.26
N TYR A 68 -4.97 2.23 6.03
CA TYR A 68 -6.19 2.84 5.51
C TYR A 68 -5.98 4.33 5.22
N LEU A 69 -5.93 4.70 3.95
CA LEU A 69 -5.53 6.04 3.50
C LEU A 69 -6.47 7.14 4.00
N SER A 70 -7.79 6.88 4.05
CA SER A 70 -8.76 7.87 4.53
C SER A 70 -8.59 8.19 6.01
N TRP A 71 -8.01 7.27 6.79
CA TRP A 71 -7.81 7.43 8.22
C TRP A 71 -6.83 8.56 8.54
N TRP A 72 -5.78 8.72 7.72
CA TRP A 72 -4.75 9.76 7.90
C TRP A 72 -5.30 11.18 7.71
N ARG A 73 -6.30 11.36 6.85
CA ARG A 73 -6.90 12.68 6.60
C ARG A 73 -8.10 12.98 7.48
N ASP A 74 -9.00 12.01 7.61
CA ASP A 74 -10.32 12.22 8.18
C ASP A 74 -10.52 11.54 9.54
N GLY A 75 -9.59 10.69 9.98
CA GLY A 75 -9.72 9.91 11.22
C GLY A 75 -11.04 9.14 11.28
N ASP A 76 -11.61 8.95 12.47
CA ASP A 76 -12.91 8.29 12.65
C ASP A 76 -14.10 9.27 12.58
N THR A 77 -14.06 10.21 11.64
CA THR A 77 -15.11 11.22 11.48
C THR A 77 -16.09 10.85 10.38
N ARG A 78 -17.26 11.52 10.34
CA ARG A 78 -18.22 11.38 9.22
C ARG A 78 -17.58 11.63 7.85
N ARG A 79 -16.50 12.41 7.78
CA ARG A 79 -15.78 12.70 6.54
C ARG A 79 -15.14 11.43 5.96
N ARG A 80 -14.71 10.49 6.80
CA ARG A 80 -14.18 9.19 6.38
C ARG A 80 -15.18 8.43 5.53
N GLY A 81 -16.46 8.42 5.92
CA GLY A 81 -17.52 7.77 5.15
C GLY A 81 -17.67 8.32 3.73
N MET A 82 -17.53 9.64 3.56
CA MET A 82 -17.53 10.27 2.22
C MET A 82 -16.29 9.93 1.41
N SER A 83 -15.12 9.87 2.06
CA SER A 83 -13.87 9.43 1.43
C SER A 83 -14.01 7.99 0.91
N LEU A 84 -14.54 7.06 1.71
CA LEU A 84 -14.78 5.67 1.30
C LEU A 84 -15.73 5.54 0.10
N LEU A 85 -16.78 6.38 0.03
CA LEU A 85 -17.66 6.42 -1.15
C LEU A 85 -16.89 6.84 -2.41
N ARG A 86 -16.01 7.85 -2.28
CA ARG A 86 -15.20 8.31 -3.41
C ARG A 86 -14.22 7.25 -3.93
N PHE A 87 -13.61 6.44 -3.07
CA PHE A 87 -12.82 5.29 -3.51
C PHE A 87 -13.66 4.30 -4.32
N LYS A 88 -14.86 3.94 -3.83
CA LYS A 88 -15.77 3.02 -4.53
C LYS A 88 -16.23 3.56 -5.89
N ASP A 89 -16.53 4.84 -5.97
CA ASP A 89 -16.98 5.47 -7.21
C ASP A 89 -15.85 5.50 -8.25
N LEU A 90 -14.60 5.71 -7.83
CA LEU A 90 -13.47 5.64 -8.75
C LEU A 90 -13.24 4.20 -9.26
N TYR A 91 -13.31 3.19 -8.38
CA TYR A 91 -13.21 1.80 -8.81
C TYR A 91 -14.29 1.44 -9.84
N ARG A 92 -15.54 1.85 -9.59
CA ARG A 92 -16.65 1.66 -10.53
C ARG A 92 -16.46 2.38 -11.85
N ALA A 93 -15.88 3.58 -11.85
CA ALA A 93 -15.59 4.34 -13.07
C ALA A 93 -14.63 3.59 -14.01
N HIS A 94 -13.79 2.71 -13.46
CA HIS A 94 -12.91 1.80 -14.20
C HIS A 94 -13.51 0.40 -14.41
N GLY A 95 -14.81 0.22 -14.15
CA GLY A 95 -15.51 -1.06 -14.32
C GLY A 95 -15.14 -2.11 -13.27
N LEU A 96 -14.52 -1.71 -12.16
CA LEU A 96 -14.17 -2.59 -11.06
C LEU A 96 -15.22 -2.53 -9.96
N GLU A 97 -15.61 -3.69 -9.45
CA GLU A 97 -16.43 -3.80 -8.25
C GLU A 97 -15.53 -4.23 -7.09
N PHE A 98 -15.56 -3.45 -6.00
CA PHE A 98 -14.82 -3.79 -4.80
C PHE A 98 -15.67 -4.69 -3.90
N THR A 99 -15.30 -5.97 -3.86
CA THR A 99 -16.00 -7.03 -3.11
C THR A 99 -15.15 -7.62 -1.99
N GLY A 100 -14.02 -6.99 -1.66
CA GLY A 100 -13.12 -7.46 -0.61
C GLY A 100 -13.71 -7.32 0.80
N GLU A 101 -13.17 -8.09 1.74
CA GLU A 101 -13.48 -7.97 3.17
C GLU A 101 -12.96 -6.65 3.77
N GLU A 102 -11.87 -6.15 3.19
CA GLU A 102 -11.22 -4.90 3.58
C GLU A 102 -12.00 -3.66 3.13
N LEU A 103 -11.63 -2.48 3.61
CA LEU A 103 -12.19 -1.21 3.11
C LEU A 103 -11.54 -0.80 1.77
N PRO A 104 -12.25 -0.06 0.91
CA PRO A 104 -11.73 0.32 -0.41
C PRO A 104 -10.53 1.28 -0.36
N ASP A 105 -10.27 1.92 0.78
CA ASP A 105 -9.11 2.79 1.02
C ASP A 105 -7.91 2.07 1.63
N PHE A 106 -7.99 0.74 1.78
CA PHE A 106 -6.86 -0.09 2.18
C PHE A 106 -5.75 0.00 1.13
N LEU A 107 -4.55 0.41 1.52
CA LEU A 107 -3.45 0.69 0.59
C LEU A 107 -3.15 -0.47 -0.37
N PRO A 108 -3.09 -1.74 0.05
CA PRO A 108 -2.96 -2.86 -0.89
C PRO A 108 -4.03 -2.91 -1.98
N ALA A 109 -5.29 -2.61 -1.65
CA ALA A 109 -6.36 -2.56 -2.65
C ALA A 109 -6.17 -1.40 -3.64
N VAL A 110 -5.71 -0.24 -3.16
CA VAL A 110 -5.40 0.91 -4.01
C VAL A 110 -4.21 0.63 -4.94
N LEU A 111 -3.20 -0.10 -4.45
CA LEU A 111 -2.07 -0.56 -5.25
C LEU A 111 -2.50 -1.59 -6.31
N GLU A 112 -3.36 -2.56 -5.97
CA GLU A 112 -3.93 -3.49 -6.95
C GLU A 112 -4.76 -2.77 -8.01
N PHE A 113 -5.55 -1.77 -7.60
CA PHE A 113 -6.28 -0.91 -8.53
C PHE A 113 -5.34 -0.21 -9.51
N ALA A 114 -4.26 0.42 -9.00
CA ALA A 114 -3.27 1.09 -9.85
C ALA A 114 -2.53 0.10 -10.75
N ALA A 115 -2.26 -1.12 -10.28
CA ALA A 115 -1.66 -2.19 -11.08
C ALA A 115 -2.55 -2.64 -12.24
N ARG A 116 -3.88 -2.71 -12.02
CA ARG A 116 -4.85 -3.18 -13.01
C ARG A 116 -5.24 -2.13 -14.05
N THR A 117 -5.32 -0.88 -13.63
CA THR A 117 -5.87 0.22 -14.44
C THR A 117 -4.79 1.15 -14.99
N GLY A 118 -3.61 1.16 -14.38
CA GLY A 118 -2.57 2.16 -14.61
C GLY A 118 -2.91 3.54 -14.01
N ASP A 119 -4.05 3.69 -13.34
CA ASP A 119 -4.49 4.93 -12.72
C ASP A 119 -3.88 5.07 -11.31
N THR A 120 -3.04 6.09 -11.14
CA THR A 120 -2.36 6.38 -9.87
C THR A 120 -2.97 7.57 -9.12
N ASP A 121 -4.14 8.09 -9.53
CA ASP A 121 -4.70 9.32 -8.97
C ASP A 121 -4.99 9.20 -7.47
N LEU A 122 -5.48 8.03 -7.01
CA LEU A 122 -5.67 7.80 -5.57
C LEU A 122 -4.37 7.83 -4.78
N LEU A 123 -3.30 7.24 -5.33
CA LEU A 123 -1.97 7.25 -4.71
C LEU A 123 -1.42 8.68 -4.66
N LEU A 124 -1.58 9.45 -5.75
CA LEU A 124 -1.12 10.83 -5.84
C LEU A 124 -1.86 11.76 -4.90
N GLU A 125 -3.18 11.62 -4.83
CA GLU A 125 -3.97 12.40 -3.92
C GLU A 125 -3.55 12.12 -2.48
N HIS A 126 -3.30 10.87 -2.12
CA HIS A 126 -2.89 10.45 -0.78
C HIS A 126 -1.36 10.42 -0.59
N ARG A 127 -0.60 11.11 -1.46
CA ARG A 127 0.87 11.11 -1.42
C ARG A 127 1.42 11.56 -0.06
N ASP A 128 0.85 12.60 0.54
CA ASP A 128 1.27 13.08 1.87
C ASP A 128 1.08 11.99 2.94
N CYS A 129 0.00 11.22 2.86
CA CYS A 129 -0.26 10.10 3.78
C CYS A 129 0.75 8.95 3.56
N LEU A 130 1.09 8.66 2.30
CA LEU A 130 2.11 7.64 1.97
C LEU A 130 3.49 8.04 2.49
N GLU A 131 3.87 9.31 2.33
CA GLU A 131 5.15 9.84 2.82
C GLU A 131 5.20 9.83 4.35
N GLU A 132 4.10 10.18 5.03
CA GLU A 132 4.03 10.12 6.50
C GLU A 132 4.11 8.68 7.02
N LEU A 133 3.37 7.75 6.41
CA LEU A 133 3.44 6.33 6.74
C LEU A 133 4.85 5.78 6.52
N ARG A 134 5.49 6.11 5.38
CA ARG A 134 6.86 5.73 5.04
C ARG A 134 7.86 6.24 6.08
N ALA A 135 7.77 7.52 6.46
CA ALA A 135 8.63 8.11 7.48
C ALA A 135 8.48 7.39 8.83
N ARG A 136 7.25 7.12 9.27
CA ARG A 136 7.01 6.41 10.53
C ARG A 136 7.48 4.95 10.50
N LEU A 137 7.28 4.24 9.40
CA LEU A 137 7.79 2.88 9.22
C LEU A 137 9.33 2.84 9.22
N THR A 138 9.97 3.89 8.69
CA THR A 138 11.43 4.07 8.71
C THR A 138 11.93 4.33 10.14
N ASP A 139 11.29 5.26 10.86
CA ASP A 139 11.63 5.59 12.25
C ASP A 139 11.42 4.39 13.19
N PHE A 140 10.41 3.55 12.90
CA PHE A 140 10.17 2.31 13.63
C PHE A 140 11.14 1.18 13.23
N GLY A 141 11.92 1.35 12.15
CA GLY A 141 12.94 0.40 11.72
C GLY A 141 12.40 -0.86 11.04
N THR A 142 11.28 -0.74 10.33
CA THR A 142 10.61 -1.91 9.71
C THR A 142 11.05 -2.14 8.27
N PRO A 143 11.10 -3.40 7.79
CA PRO A 143 11.34 -3.72 6.38
C PRO A 143 10.22 -3.22 5.45
N TYR A 144 9.01 -2.95 5.96
CA TYR A 144 7.89 -2.41 5.18
C TYR A 144 8.16 -1.00 4.66
N ALA A 145 9.07 -0.24 5.28
CA ALA A 145 9.50 1.06 4.78
C ALA A 145 10.05 0.98 3.35
N SER A 146 10.86 -0.05 3.07
CA SER A 146 11.44 -0.28 1.73
C SER A 146 10.38 -0.50 0.64
N VAL A 147 9.24 -1.08 1.00
CA VAL A 147 8.10 -1.27 0.08
C VAL A 147 7.48 0.08 -0.27
N LEU A 148 7.27 0.95 0.72
CA LEU A 148 6.74 2.30 0.47
C LEU A 148 7.74 3.21 -0.24
N ASP A 149 9.04 3.08 0.04
CA ASP A 149 10.09 3.79 -0.71
C ASP A 149 9.99 3.45 -2.21
N ALA A 150 9.89 2.16 -2.54
CA ALA A 150 9.75 1.72 -3.92
C ALA A 150 8.50 2.28 -4.60
N VAL A 151 7.35 2.30 -3.90
CA VAL A 151 6.10 2.90 -4.42
C VAL A 151 6.24 4.41 -4.58
N CYS A 152 6.69 5.15 -3.57
CA CYS A 152 6.75 6.61 -3.58
C CYS A 152 7.68 7.17 -4.67
N VAL A 153 8.78 6.47 -5.00
CA VAL A 153 9.70 6.85 -6.08
C VAL A 153 9.04 6.82 -7.46
N THR A 154 8.01 6.00 -7.65
CA THR A 154 7.27 5.94 -8.93
C THR A 154 6.30 7.10 -9.12
N LEU A 155 5.88 7.74 -8.04
CA LEU A 155 4.89 8.80 -8.08
C LEU A 155 5.57 10.13 -8.40
N PRO A 156 5.08 10.90 -9.40
CA PRO A 156 5.63 12.22 -9.68
C PRO A 156 5.67 13.07 -8.40
N THR A 157 6.78 13.81 -8.24
CA THR A 157 6.89 14.81 -7.19
C THR A 157 5.82 15.87 -7.43
N ALA A 158 5.02 16.17 -6.41
CA ALA A 158 4.04 17.24 -6.49
C ALA A 158 4.78 18.53 -6.89
N GLN A 159 4.39 19.13 -8.02
CA GLN A 159 4.83 20.49 -8.35
C GLN A 159 4.29 21.43 -7.26
N PRO A 160 5.13 22.19 -6.56
CA PRO A 160 4.63 23.17 -5.62
C PRO A 160 4.01 24.33 -6.42
N GLY A 161 2.69 24.28 -6.61
CA GLY A 161 1.93 25.39 -7.19
C GLY A 161 0.97 25.01 -8.30
N ALA A 162 -0.17 24.41 -7.94
CA ALA A 162 -1.40 24.57 -8.71
C ALA A 162 -2.59 24.40 -7.74
N ARG A 163 -2.91 25.47 -7.02
CA ARG A 163 -4.24 25.64 -6.43
C ARG A 163 -4.95 26.69 -7.30
N PRO A 164 -6.16 26.43 -7.82
CA PRO A 164 -6.94 27.46 -8.50
C PRO A 164 -7.31 28.62 -7.56
#